data_AF-A0A225WF01-F1
#
_entry.id   AF-A0A225WF01-F1
#
_cell.length_a   1.000
_cell.length_b   1.000
_cell.length_c   1.000
_cell.angle_alpha   90.00
_cell.angle_beta   90.00
_cell.angle_gamma   90.00
#
_symmetry.space_group_name_H-M   'P 1'
#
loop_
_entity.id
_entity.type
_entity.pdbx_description
1 polymer ?
#
loop_
_entity_poly.entity_id
_entity_poly.type
_entity_poly.pdbx_seq_one_letter_code
_entity_poly.pdbx_strand_id
1 'polypeptide(L)'
;MDELEEEWARREEERSNMLKSAQEEYQRLEQTLRKSLADLETRERRLAVAEAAHQRQQEAKHDENESLQRRLKIEQTHTLSLAKKQTEAYERRIALLETQLSDAEKRTKQVEADFVEYRQQQRKLPESRLREEIAALKGSISELEKQKMAKERECEIAESNVETMKTQLEQMSSLLAQEKKKHEARVVDELEKLRVKYIAREEKYVLDGDRDELRAIKKQLDDLKGFKLKNDGGNRRLHKQGSHEQTSPQNHHTHWHTQSRQAAVRHSRSTNHHFENPQSSFHSDHASGDESDWDAFSHEETRRPSTTPQLSPHVSPSGQYYADSRSCTIDIQEPPMPAKRDIGDDTDTYTGPPDTELGRLIRERKLLLASGAYDTQSYLVRELDRLINVTKTNVEHHSSIA
;
A
#
# COMPACT_ATOMS: atom_id res chain seq x y z
N MET A 1 -97.29 53.70 -117.17
CA MET A 1 -96.70 54.59 -116.16
C MET A 1 -96.59 53.82 -114.86
N ASP A 2 -97.74 53.31 -114.43
CA ASP A 2 -98.05 52.47 -113.27
C ASP A 2 -96.98 51.40 -112.94
N GLU A 3 -96.58 50.54 -113.89
CA GLU A 3 -95.55 49.50 -113.67
C GLU A 3 -94.17 50.08 -113.24
N LEU A 4 -93.80 51.24 -113.77
CA LEU A 4 -92.53 51.90 -113.44
C LEU A 4 -92.59 52.53 -112.03
N GLU A 5 -93.78 52.96 -111.62
CA GLU A 5 -94.04 53.48 -110.28
C GLU A 5 -93.99 52.36 -109.24
N GLU A 6 -94.52 51.17 -109.55
CA GLU A 6 -94.37 49.97 -108.69
C GLU A 6 -92.92 49.51 -108.55
N GLU A 7 -92.14 49.49 -109.64
CA GLU A 7 -90.72 49.13 -109.59
C GLU A 7 -89.87 50.15 -108.81
N TRP A 8 -90.23 51.44 -108.90
CA TRP A 8 -89.59 52.48 -108.13
C TRP A 8 -89.96 52.38 -106.64
N ALA A 9 -91.23 52.13 -106.33
CA ALA A 9 -91.71 51.91 -104.97
C ALA A 9 -91.03 50.70 -104.31
N ARG A 10 -90.89 49.56 -105.01
CA ARG A 10 -90.16 48.38 -104.50
C ARG A 10 -88.69 48.69 -104.21
N ARG A 11 -87.98 49.37 -105.12
CA ARG A 11 -86.57 49.75 -104.87
C ARG A 11 -86.42 50.79 -103.75
N GLU A 12 -87.38 51.68 -103.56
CA GLU A 12 -87.38 52.63 -102.45
C GLU A 12 -87.68 51.93 -101.11
N GLU A 13 -88.61 50.96 -101.11
CA GLU A 13 -88.87 50.11 -99.95
C GLU A 13 -87.63 49.29 -99.55
N GLU A 14 -86.99 48.63 -100.52
CA GLU A 14 -85.72 47.90 -100.35
C GLU A 14 -84.62 48.81 -99.77
N ARG A 15 -84.43 50.02 -100.34
CA ARG A 15 -83.50 51.03 -99.78
C ARG A 15 -83.85 51.40 -98.35
N SER A 16 -85.12 51.66 -98.05
CA SER A 16 -85.56 52.01 -96.69
C SER A 16 -85.35 50.86 -95.71
N ASN A 17 -85.55 49.62 -96.14
CA ASN A 17 -85.39 48.43 -95.30
C ASN A 17 -83.91 48.12 -95.05
N MET A 18 -83.04 48.30 -96.05
CA MET A 18 -81.58 48.25 -95.87
C MET A 18 -81.09 49.35 -94.92
N LEU A 19 -81.59 50.58 -95.05
CA LEU A 19 -81.26 51.70 -94.16
C LEU A 19 -81.71 51.39 -92.71
N LYS A 20 -82.93 50.87 -92.52
CA LYS A 20 -83.45 50.43 -91.22
C LYS A 20 -82.60 49.32 -90.61
N SER A 21 -82.23 48.29 -91.38
CA SER A 21 -81.35 47.20 -90.88
C SER A 21 -80.01 47.74 -90.42
N ALA A 22 -79.35 48.57 -91.24
CA ALA A 22 -78.08 49.20 -90.89
C ALA A 22 -78.21 50.12 -89.66
N GLN A 23 -79.33 50.84 -89.53
CA GLN A 23 -79.61 51.69 -88.37
C GLN A 23 -79.84 50.85 -87.09
N GLU A 24 -80.57 49.73 -87.17
CA GLU A 24 -80.75 48.79 -86.05
C GLU A 24 -79.43 48.11 -85.66
N GLU A 25 -78.64 47.67 -86.62
CA GLU A 25 -77.31 47.08 -86.40
C GLU A 25 -76.37 48.09 -85.72
N TYR A 26 -76.35 49.35 -86.21
CA TYR A 26 -75.60 50.43 -85.56
C TYR A 26 -76.07 50.67 -84.13
N GLN A 27 -77.37 50.70 -83.86
CA GLN A 27 -77.91 50.83 -82.50
C GLN A 27 -77.53 49.64 -81.61
N ARG A 28 -77.57 48.40 -82.12
CA ARG A 28 -77.15 47.19 -81.39
C ARG A 28 -75.65 47.26 -81.03
N LEU A 29 -74.80 47.69 -81.97
CA LEU A 29 -73.37 47.89 -81.75
C LEU A 29 -73.11 49.01 -80.73
N GLU A 30 -73.77 50.16 -80.87
CA GLU A 30 -73.64 51.28 -79.94
C GLU A 30 -74.08 50.89 -78.51
N GLN A 31 -75.20 50.18 -78.36
CA GLN A 31 -75.63 49.65 -77.06
C GLN A 31 -74.63 48.66 -76.47
N THR A 32 -74.00 47.82 -77.31
CA THR A 32 -72.99 46.85 -76.87
C THR A 32 -71.70 47.54 -76.42
N LEU A 33 -71.26 48.56 -77.15
CA LEU A 33 -70.09 49.39 -76.79
C LEU A 33 -70.33 50.21 -75.52
N ARG A 34 -71.52 50.80 -75.35
CA ARG A 34 -71.89 51.53 -74.12
C ARG A 34 -71.91 50.59 -72.90
N LYS A 35 -72.41 49.36 -73.05
CA LYS A 35 -72.39 48.34 -72.00
C LYS A 35 -70.95 47.92 -71.65
N SER A 36 -70.13 47.59 -72.65
CA SER A 36 -68.76 47.15 -72.39
C SER A 36 -67.88 48.25 -71.80
N LEU A 37 -68.07 49.51 -72.18
CA LEU A 37 -67.42 50.65 -71.53
C LEU A 37 -67.83 50.79 -70.06
N ALA A 38 -69.13 50.72 -69.75
CA ALA A 38 -69.60 50.74 -68.36
C ALA A 38 -69.07 49.56 -67.53
N ASP A 39 -69.02 48.36 -68.11
CA ASP A 39 -68.46 47.17 -67.45
C ASP A 39 -66.95 47.34 -67.19
N LEU A 40 -66.19 47.90 -68.14
CA LEU A 40 -64.78 48.22 -67.98
C LEU A 40 -64.54 49.26 -66.89
N GLU A 41 -65.30 50.36 -66.87
CA GLU A 41 -65.22 51.38 -65.80
C GLU A 41 -65.52 50.79 -64.41
N THR A 42 -66.52 49.91 -64.29
CA THR A 42 -66.81 49.27 -62.99
C THR A 42 -65.71 48.29 -62.58
N ARG A 43 -65.07 47.61 -63.53
CA ARG A 43 -63.91 46.75 -63.28
C ARG A 43 -62.69 47.57 -62.85
N GLU A 44 -62.40 48.68 -63.52
CA GLU A 44 -61.30 49.59 -63.17
C GLU A 44 -61.48 50.16 -61.76
N ARG A 45 -62.67 50.68 -61.44
CA ARG A 45 -63.00 51.16 -60.08
C ARG A 45 -62.83 50.06 -59.02
N ARG A 46 -63.21 48.81 -59.32
CA ARG A 46 -63.01 47.66 -58.42
C ARG A 46 -61.53 47.30 -58.24
N LEU A 47 -60.75 47.33 -59.32
CA LEU A 47 -59.31 47.07 -59.28
C LEU A 47 -58.58 48.15 -58.47
N ALA A 48 -58.85 49.43 -58.72
CA ALA A 48 -58.26 50.54 -57.96
C ALA A 48 -58.56 50.44 -56.45
N VAL A 49 -59.77 50.02 -56.06
CA VAL A 49 -60.11 49.76 -54.65
C VAL A 49 -59.36 48.55 -54.09
N ALA A 50 -59.23 47.46 -54.86
CA ALA A 50 -58.50 46.26 -54.44
C ALA A 50 -56.99 46.52 -54.30
N GLU A 51 -56.39 47.26 -55.23
CA GLU A 51 -54.99 47.68 -55.21
C GLU A 51 -54.71 48.61 -54.02
N ALA A 52 -55.56 49.61 -53.78
CA ALA A 52 -55.45 50.48 -52.61
C ALA A 52 -55.62 49.72 -51.28
N ALA A 53 -56.48 48.71 -51.23
CA ALA A 53 -56.63 47.85 -50.06
C ALA A 53 -55.39 46.96 -49.86
N HIS A 54 -54.82 46.41 -50.92
CA HIS A 54 -53.60 45.61 -50.85
C HIS A 54 -52.39 46.44 -50.42
N GLN A 55 -52.24 47.64 -50.98
CA GLN A 55 -51.16 48.58 -50.63
C GLN A 55 -51.18 48.91 -49.12
N ARG A 56 -52.36 49.29 -48.57
CA ARG A 56 -52.52 49.51 -47.12
C ARG A 56 -52.19 48.28 -46.29
N GLN A 57 -52.50 47.07 -46.79
CA GLN A 57 -52.16 45.83 -46.10
C GLN A 57 -50.64 45.58 -46.09
N GLN A 58 -49.94 45.91 -47.17
CA GLN A 58 -48.48 45.81 -47.24
C GLN A 58 -47.80 46.83 -46.32
N GLU A 59 -48.28 48.08 -46.31
CA GLU A 59 -47.83 49.13 -45.39
C GLU A 59 -48.03 48.73 -43.92
N ALA A 60 -49.21 48.25 -43.55
CA ALA A 60 -49.47 47.78 -42.19
C ALA A 60 -48.56 46.61 -41.77
N LYS A 61 -48.29 45.66 -42.67
CA LYS A 61 -47.32 44.56 -42.44
C LYS A 61 -45.89 45.07 -42.34
N HIS A 62 -45.52 46.08 -43.11
CA HIS A 62 -44.19 46.69 -43.06
C HIS A 62 -43.97 47.36 -41.69
N ASP A 63 -44.92 48.18 -41.24
CA ASP A 63 -44.88 48.86 -39.94
C ASP A 63 -44.87 47.89 -38.75
N GLU A 64 -45.64 46.79 -38.85
CA GLU A 64 -45.62 45.71 -37.87
C GLU A 64 -44.23 45.04 -37.80
N ASN A 65 -43.65 44.68 -38.95
CA ASN A 65 -42.32 44.10 -39.02
C ASN A 65 -41.25 45.06 -38.47
N GLU A 66 -41.29 46.34 -38.80
CA GLU A 66 -40.38 47.33 -38.24
C GLU A 66 -40.53 47.47 -36.71
N SER A 67 -41.76 47.44 -36.20
CA SER A 67 -42.06 47.49 -34.77
C SER A 67 -41.48 46.26 -34.05
N LEU A 68 -41.67 45.07 -34.62
CA LEU A 68 -41.10 43.82 -34.10
C LEU A 68 -39.57 43.82 -34.15
N GLN A 69 -38.96 44.26 -35.26
CA GLN A 69 -37.50 44.41 -35.37
C GLN A 69 -36.93 45.41 -34.35
N ARG A 70 -37.62 46.53 -34.11
CA ARG A 70 -37.24 47.50 -33.08
C ARG A 70 -37.30 46.89 -31.67
N ARG A 71 -38.37 46.17 -31.34
CA ARG A 71 -38.51 45.46 -30.06
C ARG A 71 -37.42 44.41 -29.87
N LEU A 72 -37.19 43.56 -30.87
CA LEU A 72 -36.15 42.53 -30.85
C LEU A 72 -34.75 43.12 -30.61
N LYS A 73 -34.40 44.23 -31.28
CA LYS A 73 -33.12 44.92 -31.05
C LYS A 73 -32.99 45.47 -29.62
N ILE A 74 -34.08 46.00 -29.05
CA ILE A 74 -34.09 46.49 -27.65
C ILE A 74 -33.93 45.32 -26.68
N GLU A 75 -34.62 44.20 -26.90
CA GLU A 75 -34.52 42.99 -26.08
C GLU A 75 -33.11 42.36 -26.16
N GLN A 76 -32.53 42.27 -27.36
CA GLN A 76 -31.15 41.81 -27.58
C GLN A 76 -30.13 42.71 -26.87
N THR A 77 -30.26 44.04 -26.97
CA THR A 77 -29.34 44.96 -26.27
C THR A 77 -29.52 44.91 -24.76
N HIS A 78 -30.74 44.74 -24.25
CA HIS A 78 -31.02 44.56 -22.82
C HIS A 78 -30.45 43.24 -22.28
N THR A 79 -30.69 42.10 -22.95
CA THR A 79 -30.17 40.79 -22.54
C THR A 79 -28.65 40.75 -22.56
N LEU A 80 -28.01 41.32 -23.60
CA LEU A 80 -26.55 41.48 -23.64
C LEU A 80 -26.03 42.42 -22.53
N SER A 81 -26.76 43.47 -22.16
CA SER A 81 -26.39 44.34 -21.04
C SER A 81 -26.48 43.62 -19.69
N LEU A 82 -27.51 42.81 -19.48
CA LEU A 82 -27.67 42.01 -18.26
C LEU A 82 -26.57 40.95 -18.14
N ALA A 83 -26.28 40.23 -19.23
CA ALA A 83 -25.21 39.24 -19.27
C ALA A 83 -23.84 39.87 -18.96
N LYS A 84 -23.52 41.03 -19.56
CA LYS A 84 -22.29 41.78 -19.25
C LYS A 84 -22.19 42.15 -17.77
N LYS A 85 -23.26 42.69 -17.18
CA LYS A 85 -23.29 43.03 -15.73
C LYS A 85 -23.08 41.80 -14.84
N GLN A 86 -23.61 40.65 -15.22
CA GLN A 86 -23.38 39.38 -14.51
C GLN A 86 -21.91 38.95 -14.62
N THR A 87 -21.32 38.96 -15.83
CA THR A 87 -19.89 38.66 -16.03
C THR A 87 -19.00 39.57 -15.19
N GLU A 88 -19.21 40.89 -15.24
CA GLU A 88 -18.45 41.84 -14.43
C GLU A 88 -18.62 41.60 -12.90
N ALA A 89 -19.79 41.12 -12.45
CA ALA A 89 -19.99 40.79 -11.05
C ALA A 89 -19.20 39.53 -10.63
N TYR A 90 -19.14 38.52 -11.50
CA TYR A 90 -18.29 37.34 -11.29
C TYR A 90 -16.80 37.68 -11.36
N GLU A 91 -16.36 38.51 -12.31
CA GLU A 91 -14.97 38.99 -12.40
C GLU A 91 -14.53 39.71 -11.11
N ARG A 92 -15.35 40.64 -10.59
CA ARG A 92 -15.09 41.30 -9.30
C ARG A 92 -15.01 40.31 -8.14
N ARG A 93 -15.83 39.26 -8.15
CA ARG A 93 -15.81 38.21 -7.11
C ARG A 93 -14.56 37.33 -7.21
N ILE A 94 -14.13 36.97 -8.42
CA ILE A 94 -12.92 36.20 -8.68
C ILE A 94 -11.69 36.99 -8.18
N ALA A 95 -11.52 38.25 -8.60
CA ALA A 95 -10.38 39.08 -8.17
C ALA A 95 -10.28 39.26 -6.65
N LEU A 96 -11.42 39.35 -5.96
CA LEU A 96 -11.48 39.39 -4.49
C LEU A 96 -11.03 38.05 -3.87
N LEU A 97 -11.46 36.92 -4.42
CA LEU A 97 -11.07 35.58 -3.94
C LEU A 97 -9.58 35.29 -4.21
N GLU A 98 -9.06 35.70 -5.36
CA GLU A 98 -7.63 35.61 -5.71
C GLU A 98 -6.76 36.41 -4.73
N THR A 99 -7.20 37.62 -4.38
CA THR A 99 -6.53 38.46 -3.37
C THR A 99 -6.53 37.78 -1.99
N GLN A 100 -7.68 37.27 -1.55
CA GLN A 100 -7.81 36.55 -0.27
C GLN A 100 -6.96 35.27 -0.22
N LEU A 101 -6.87 34.54 -1.34
CA LEU A 101 -6.02 33.35 -1.49
C LEU A 101 -4.54 33.74 -1.41
N SER A 102 -4.11 34.78 -2.14
CA SER A 102 -2.74 35.29 -2.10
C SER A 102 -2.31 35.70 -0.68
N ASP A 103 -3.18 36.35 0.07
CA ASP A 103 -2.90 36.77 1.45
C ASP A 103 -3.01 35.65 2.48
N ALA A 104 -3.77 34.58 2.19
CA ALA A 104 -3.72 33.33 2.95
C ALA A 104 -2.38 32.60 2.71
N GLU A 105 -1.96 32.44 1.46
CA GLU A 105 -0.68 31.81 1.13
C GLU A 105 0.52 32.53 1.75
N LYS A 106 0.55 33.87 1.69
CA LYS A 106 1.62 34.68 2.33
C LYS A 106 1.70 34.40 3.83
N ARG A 107 0.55 34.33 4.51
CA ARG A 107 0.50 34.02 5.95
C ARG A 107 0.97 32.60 6.25
N THR A 108 0.56 31.61 5.45
CA THR A 108 1.05 30.23 5.60
C THR A 108 2.57 30.15 5.39
N LYS A 109 3.09 30.75 4.31
CA LYS A 109 4.54 30.80 4.02
C LYS A 109 5.35 31.50 5.13
N GLN A 110 4.81 32.57 5.72
CA GLN A 110 5.43 33.23 6.87
C GLN A 110 5.47 32.31 8.10
N VAL A 111 4.34 31.69 8.46
CA VAL A 111 4.25 30.77 9.61
C VAL A 111 5.18 29.55 9.42
N GLU A 112 5.28 29.01 8.21
CA GLU A 112 6.24 27.96 7.87
C GLU A 112 7.70 28.39 8.06
N ALA A 113 8.06 29.60 7.62
CA ALA A 113 9.38 30.18 7.82
C ALA A 113 9.68 30.37 9.33
N ASP A 114 8.74 30.93 10.08
CA ASP A 114 8.84 31.13 11.53
C ASP A 114 9.02 29.80 12.28
N PHE A 115 8.29 28.74 11.89
CA PHE A 115 8.45 27.40 12.46
C PHE A 115 9.80 26.75 12.10
N VAL A 116 10.32 26.99 10.90
CA VAL A 116 11.66 26.52 10.51
C VAL A 116 12.73 27.25 11.33
N GLU A 117 12.62 28.57 11.49
CA GLU A 117 13.55 29.34 12.31
C GLU A 117 13.49 28.92 13.78
N TYR A 118 12.29 28.80 14.36
CA TYR A 118 12.09 28.32 15.72
C TYR A 118 12.74 26.95 15.95
N ARG A 119 12.59 25.99 15.02
CA ARG A 119 13.28 24.69 15.12
C ARG A 119 14.81 24.81 15.04
N GLN A 120 15.34 25.75 14.26
CA GLN A 120 16.78 26.02 14.24
C GLN A 120 17.27 26.67 15.53
N GLN A 121 16.49 27.60 16.11
CA GLN A 121 16.78 28.22 17.41
C GLN A 121 16.76 27.17 18.54
N GLN A 122 15.76 26.28 18.56
CA GLN A 122 15.66 25.17 19.51
C GLN A 122 16.89 24.24 19.47
N ARG A 123 17.41 23.90 18.29
CA ARG A 123 18.66 23.13 18.14
C ARG A 123 19.90 23.85 18.65
N LYS A 124 19.90 25.20 18.72
CA LYS A 124 21.02 25.99 19.26
C LYS A 124 21.01 26.05 20.79
N LEU A 125 19.92 25.69 21.45
CA LEU A 125 19.82 25.71 22.92
C LEU A 125 20.85 24.75 23.54
N PRO A 126 21.41 25.11 24.71
CA PRO A 126 22.36 24.24 25.43
C PRO A 126 21.74 22.90 25.79
N GLU A 127 20.42 22.84 26.02
CA GLU A 127 19.72 21.59 26.28
C GLU A 127 19.77 20.61 25.08
N SER A 128 19.68 21.08 23.83
CA SER A 128 19.84 20.21 22.65
C SER A 128 21.24 19.61 22.61
N ARG A 129 22.27 20.44 22.86
CA ARG A 129 23.67 20.01 22.92
C ARG A 129 23.92 19.01 24.04
N LEU A 130 23.34 19.23 25.22
CA LEU A 130 23.43 18.30 26.36
C LEU A 130 22.69 16.98 26.07
N ARG A 131 21.57 17.01 25.36
CA ARG A 131 20.87 15.78 24.91
C ARG A 131 21.71 14.99 23.91
N GLU A 132 22.38 15.66 22.97
CA GLU A 132 23.33 15.08 22.03
C GLU A 132 24.57 14.49 22.75
N GLU A 133 25.13 15.22 23.72
CA GLU A 133 26.25 14.76 24.55
C GLU A 133 25.88 13.56 25.42
N ILE A 134 24.70 13.56 26.06
CA ILE A 134 24.17 12.42 26.81
C ILE A 134 23.98 11.20 25.89
N ALA A 135 23.52 11.39 24.65
CA ALA A 135 23.38 10.31 23.69
C ALA A 135 24.76 9.73 23.27
N ALA A 136 25.74 10.60 23.02
CA ALA A 136 27.11 10.21 22.72
C ALA A 136 27.76 9.43 23.88
N LEU A 137 27.68 9.96 25.11
CA LEU A 137 28.21 9.31 26.31
C LEU A 137 27.55 7.96 26.60
N LYS A 138 26.23 7.82 26.37
CA LYS A 138 25.54 6.52 26.44
C LYS A 138 26.08 5.52 25.41
N GLY A 139 26.37 5.98 24.20
CA GLY A 139 27.07 5.20 23.18
C GLY A 139 28.41 4.69 23.70
N SER A 140 29.27 5.59 24.15
CA SER A 140 30.60 5.25 24.69
C SER A 140 30.55 4.31 25.92
N ILE A 141 29.55 4.46 26.80
CA ILE A 141 29.34 3.52 27.92
C ILE A 141 29.04 2.12 27.38
N SER A 142 28.11 1.98 26.43
CA SER A 142 27.76 0.67 25.86
C SER A 142 28.92 0.01 25.12
N GLU A 143 29.80 0.80 24.49
CA GLU A 143 31.03 0.32 23.85
C GLU A 143 32.06 -0.15 24.88
N LEU A 144 32.27 0.61 25.96
CA LEU A 144 33.17 0.24 27.05
C LEU A 144 32.68 -0.99 27.83
N GLU A 145 31.36 -1.11 28.06
CA GLU A 145 30.75 -2.31 28.65
C GLU A 145 30.98 -3.54 27.75
N LYS A 146 30.81 -3.40 26.43
CA LYS A 146 31.12 -4.46 25.46
C LYS A 146 32.60 -4.84 25.47
N GLN A 147 33.51 -3.87 25.57
CA GLN A 147 34.96 -4.13 25.69
C GLN A 147 35.31 -4.82 27.01
N LYS A 148 34.72 -4.38 28.13
CA LYS A 148 34.86 -5.01 29.45
C LYS A 148 34.41 -6.47 29.39
N MET A 149 33.21 -6.75 28.87
CA MET A 149 32.68 -8.11 28.69
C MET A 149 33.52 -8.98 27.74
N ALA A 150 34.31 -8.38 26.84
CA ALA A 150 35.27 -9.12 26.02
C ALA A 150 36.52 -9.47 26.84
N LYS A 151 37.05 -8.52 27.62
CA LYS A 151 38.22 -8.72 28.50
C LYS A 151 37.95 -9.69 29.65
N GLU A 152 36.77 -9.66 30.25
CA GLU A 152 36.37 -10.64 31.28
C GLU A 152 36.38 -12.06 30.71
N ARG A 153 35.84 -12.27 29.49
CA ARG A 153 35.93 -13.57 28.80
C ARG A 153 37.36 -13.99 28.44
N GLU A 154 38.21 -13.05 28.02
CA GLU A 154 39.64 -13.34 27.81
C GLU A 154 40.32 -13.82 29.10
N CYS A 155 40.01 -13.19 30.24
CA CYS A 155 40.49 -13.59 31.55
C CYS A 155 39.95 -14.96 31.99
N GLU A 156 38.64 -15.22 31.86
CA GLU A 156 38.03 -16.53 32.17
C GLU A 156 38.70 -17.67 31.38
N ILE A 157 38.98 -17.46 30.09
CA ILE A 157 39.71 -18.42 29.25
C ILE A 157 41.15 -18.61 29.75
N ALA A 158 41.84 -17.52 30.12
CA ALA A 158 43.19 -17.59 30.64
C ALA A 158 43.26 -18.32 32.00
N GLU A 159 42.32 -18.07 32.91
CA GLU A 159 42.21 -18.75 34.20
C GLU A 159 41.91 -20.25 34.04
N SER A 160 40.96 -20.60 33.16
CA SER A 160 40.68 -21.99 32.79
C SER A 160 41.93 -22.70 32.23
N ASN A 161 42.67 -22.03 31.34
CA ASN A 161 43.92 -22.56 30.80
C ASN A 161 44.97 -22.78 31.90
N VAL A 162 45.16 -21.81 32.81
CA VAL A 162 46.07 -21.95 33.96
C VAL A 162 45.66 -23.13 34.85
N GLU A 163 44.37 -23.35 35.09
CA GLU A 163 43.88 -24.48 35.88
C GLU A 163 44.13 -25.84 35.20
N THR A 164 43.96 -25.92 33.87
CA THR A 164 44.37 -27.12 33.11
C THR A 164 45.88 -27.36 33.18
N MET A 165 46.70 -26.31 33.20
CA MET A 165 48.16 -26.45 33.37
C MET A 165 48.55 -26.88 34.78
N LYS A 166 47.89 -26.36 35.83
CA LYS A 166 48.10 -26.82 37.22
C LYS A 166 47.79 -28.31 37.37
N THR A 167 46.62 -28.74 36.92
CA THR A 167 46.20 -30.15 37.02
C THR A 167 47.12 -31.09 36.24
N GLN A 168 47.63 -30.67 35.07
CA GLN A 168 48.69 -31.40 34.36
C GLN A 168 50.01 -31.47 35.14
N LEU A 169 50.44 -30.37 35.77
CA LEU A 169 51.65 -30.33 36.60
C LEU A 169 51.52 -31.21 37.86
N GLU A 170 50.34 -31.24 38.49
CA GLU A 170 50.05 -32.12 39.63
C GLU A 170 50.08 -33.60 39.23
N GLN A 171 49.51 -33.97 38.08
CA GLN A 171 49.61 -35.32 37.52
C GLN A 171 51.06 -35.72 37.28
N MET A 172 51.87 -34.85 36.65
CA MET A 172 53.29 -35.10 36.42
C MET A 172 54.09 -35.20 37.73
N SER A 173 53.79 -34.36 38.71
CA SER A 173 54.40 -34.40 40.05
C SER A 173 54.08 -35.71 40.78
N SER A 174 52.81 -36.16 40.71
CA SER A 174 52.36 -37.44 41.27
C SER A 174 53.05 -38.64 40.59
N LEU A 175 53.18 -38.64 39.26
CA LEU A 175 53.91 -39.67 38.51
C LEU A 175 55.41 -39.70 38.88
N LEU A 176 56.04 -38.53 39.02
CA LEU A 176 57.43 -38.40 39.45
C LEU A 176 57.62 -38.92 40.88
N ALA A 177 56.74 -38.55 41.81
CA ALA A 177 56.75 -39.07 43.18
C ALA A 177 56.52 -40.59 43.23
N GLN A 178 55.64 -41.13 42.39
CA GLN A 178 55.40 -42.57 42.28
C GLN A 178 56.64 -43.31 41.76
N GLU A 179 57.32 -42.79 40.72
CA GLU A 179 58.54 -43.43 40.19
C GLU A 179 59.72 -43.28 41.15
N LYS A 180 59.85 -42.15 41.86
CA LYS A 180 60.81 -41.99 42.97
C LYS A 180 60.58 -43.03 44.06
N LYS A 181 59.32 -43.24 44.49
CA LYS A 181 58.96 -44.28 45.48
C LYS A 181 59.24 -45.69 44.97
N LYS A 182 59.00 -45.98 43.67
CA LYS A 182 59.40 -47.27 43.05
C LYS A 182 60.92 -47.45 43.05
N HIS A 183 61.68 -46.40 42.75
CA HIS A 183 63.13 -46.45 42.76
C HIS A 183 63.69 -46.64 44.18
N GLU A 184 63.18 -45.91 45.17
CA GLU A 184 63.50 -46.10 46.59
C GLU A 184 63.19 -47.54 47.05
N ALA A 185 62.04 -48.10 46.66
CA ALA A 185 61.71 -49.49 46.95
C ALA A 185 62.70 -50.48 46.29
N ARG A 186 63.09 -50.28 45.03
CA ARG A 186 64.12 -51.10 44.36
C ARG A 186 65.47 -51.03 45.11
N VAL A 187 65.86 -49.84 45.58
CA VAL A 187 67.09 -49.66 46.37
C VAL A 187 67.01 -50.37 47.73
N VAL A 188 65.86 -50.30 48.42
CA VAL A 188 65.64 -51.06 49.68
C VAL A 188 65.67 -52.57 49.44
N ASP A 189 65.03 -53.06 48.38
CA ASP A 189 65.08 -54.48 47.99
C ASP A 189 66.51 -54.94 47.67
N GLU A 190 67.32 -54.10 47.03
CA GLU A 190 68.73 -54.37 46.74
C GLU A 190 69.60 -54.36 48.00
N LEU A 191 69.36 -53.42 48.92
CA LEU A 191 70.01 -53.37 50.23
C LEU A 191 69.67 -54.60 51.09
N GLU A 192 68.41 -55.03 51.12
CA GLU A 192 68.02 -56.23 51.87
C GLU A 192 68.57 -57.50 51.20
N LYS A 193 68.62 -57.59 49.86
CA LYS A 193 69.36 -58.66 49.16
C LYS A 193 70.85 -58.67 49.51
N LEU A 194 71.49 -57.51 49.67
CA LEU A 194 72.88 -57.40 50.12
C LEU A 194 73.05 -57.80 51.58
N ARG A 195 72.12 -57.41 52.45
CA ARG A 195 72.07 -57.78 53.87
C ARG A 195 71.92 -59.28 54.05
N VAL A 196 70.97 -59.92 53.36
CA VAL A 196 70.79 -61.39 53.37
C VAL A 196 72.05 -62.10 52.85
N LYS A 197 72.69 -61.57 51.79
CA LYS A 197 73.99 -62.09 51.30
C LYS A 197 75.12 -61.91 52.33
N TYR A 198 75.10 -60.85 53.12
CA TYR A 198 76.07 -60.62 54.20
C TYR A 198 75.85 -61.61 55.35
N ILE A 199 74.61 -61.71 55.85
CA ILE A 199 74.23 -62.68 56.90
C ILE A 199 74.58 -64.10 56.47
N ALA A 200 74.18 -64.54 55.27
CA ALA A 200 74.51 -65.88 54.77
C ALA A 200 76.03 -66.11 54.58
N ARG A 201 76.83 -65.05 54.39
CA ARG A 201 78.30 -65.13 54.36
C ARG A 201 78.88 -65.18 55.77
N GLU A 202 78.35 -64.38 56.70
CA GLU A 202 78.75 -64.33 58.11
C GLU A 202 78.41 -65.65 58.83
N GLU A 203 77.17 -66.14 58.70
CA GLU A 203 76.75 -67.48 59.15
C GLU A 203 77.65 -68.57 58.54
N LYS A 204 78.03 -68.46 57.27
CA LYS A 204 79.00 -69.39 56.68
C LYS A 204 80.37 -69.29 57.34
N TYR A 205 80.88 -68.09 57.63
CA TYR A 205 82.15 -67.92 58.34
C TYR A 205 82.09 -68.48 59.78
N VAL A 206 80.96 -68.30 60.48
CA VAL A 206 80.72 -68.90 61.80
C VAL A 206 80.69 -70.43 61.66
N LEU A 207 79.94 -71.00 60.71
CA LEU A 207 79.88 -72.45 60.48
C LEU A 207 81.21 -73.05 60.02
N ASP A 208 82.01 -72.32 59.25
CA ASP A 208 83.37 -72.73 58.85
C ASP A 208 84.34 -72.62 60.05
N GLY A 209 84.17 -71.62 60.93
CA GLY A 209 84.86 -71.48 62.21
C GLY A 209 84.52 -72.59 63.21
N ASP A 210 83.23 -72.84 63.47
CA ASP A 210 82.72 -73.97 64.24
C ASP A 210 83.22 -75.31 63.67
N ARG A 211 83.37 -75.43 62.35
CA ARG A 211 83.97 -76.61 61.70
C ARG A 211 85.47 -76.72 61.91
N ASP A 212 86.20 -75.62 62.00
CA ASP A 212 87.62 -75.58 62.34
C ASP A 212 87.81 -75.86 63.84
N GLU A 213 86.95 -75.35 64.72
CA GLU A 213 86.88 -75.70 66.14
C GLU A 213 86.51 -77.17 66.35
N LEU A 214 85.52 -77.70 65.65
CA LEU A 214 85.20 -79.14 65.65
C LEU A 214 86.37 -79.97 65.09
N ARG A 215 87.18 -79.43 64.17
CA ARG A 215 88.44 -80.07 63.73
C ARG A 215 89.54 -79.97 64.79
N ALA A 216 89.61 -78.88 65.54
CA ALA A 216 90.55 -78.68 66.64
C ALA A 216 90.21 -79.55 67.86
N ILE A 217 88.93 -79.62 68.23
CA ILE A 217 88.38 -80.54 69.23
C ILE A 217 88.55 -81.99 68.77
N LYS A 218 88.32 -82.31 67.48
CA LYS A 218 88.65 -83.63 66.94
C LYS A 218 90.15 -83.91 67.05
N LYS A 219 91.02 -82.95 66.74
CA LYS A 219 92.47 -83.09 66.87
C LYS A 219 92.88 -83.29 68.34
N GLN A 220 92.31 -82.55 69.28
CA GLN A 220 92.51 -82.74 70.72
C GLN A 220 91.97 -84.10 71.20
N LEU A 221 90.88 -84.61 70.62
CA LEU A 221 90.37 -85.96 70.85
C LEU A 221 91.26 -87.04 70.23
N ASP A 222 91.87 -86.78 69.07
CA ASP A 222 92.86 -87.65 68.44
C ASP A 222 94.17 -87.65 69.27
N ASP A 223 94.59 -86.50 69.80
CA ASP A 223 95.74 -86.35 70.72
C ASP A 223 95.47 -87.06 72.06
N LEU A 224 94.24 -86.98 72.60
CA LEU A 224 93.81 -87.69 73.82
C LEU A 224 93.47 -89.17 73.61
N LYS A 225 93.38 -89.64 72.36
CA LYS A 225 93.19 -91.07 72.00
C LYS A 225 94.40 -91.68 71.28
N GLY A 226 95.47 -90.91 71.08
CA GLY A 226 96.67 -91.32 70.32
C GLY A 226 97.59 -92.32 71.02
N PHE A 227 97.39 -92.57 72.33
CA PHE A 227 98.18 -93.56 73.08
C PHE A 227 97.60 -94.99 73.00
N LYS A 228 97.15 -95.44 71.81
CA LYS A 228 96.97 -96.86 71.45
C LYS A 228 96.60 -97.07 69.97
N LEU A 229 97.42 -97.91 69.30
CA LEU A 229 97.25 -98.51 67.96
C LEU A 229 97.25 -97.52 66.77
N LYS A 230 98.12 -97.66 65.76
CA LYS A 230 98.30 -98.73 64.75
C LYS A 230 97.24 -98.76 63.63
N ASN A 231 97.78 -98.74 62.40
CA ASN A 231 97.28 -99.31 61.14
C ASN A 231 96.11 -98.63 60.38
N ASP A 232 96.44 -98.26 59.14
CA ASP A 232 95.83 -98.73 57.88
C ASP A 232 94.31 -98.81 57.72
N GLY A 233 93.82 -98.00 56.75
CA GLY A 233 93.34 -98.57 55.48
C GLY A 233 91.85 -98.89 55.29
N GLY A 234 91.29 -98.41 54.17
CA GLY A 234 90.42 -99.27 53.34
C GLY A 234 88.90 -99.00 53.26
N ASN A 235 88.50 -98.28 52.20
CA ASN A 235 87.61 -98.81 51.13
C ASN A 235 86.23 -99.45 51.48
N ARG A 236 85.10 -98.76 51.18
CA ARG A 236 84.05 -99.19 50.20
C ARG A 236 82.72 -98.41 50.22
N ARG A 237 82.30 -97.97 49.02
CA ARG A 237 80.99 -98.10 48.30
C ARG A 237 79.61 -97.98 49.00
N LEU A 238 78.63 -97.63 48.14
CA LEU A 238 77.15 -97.73 48.19
C LEU A 238 76.42 -96.49 48.75
N HIS A 239 75.23 -96.03 48.30
CA HIS A 239 74.34 -96.19 47.12
C HIS A 239 72.88 -96.09 47.61
N LYS A 240 72.17 -94.99 47.30
CA LYS A 240 70.69 -94.86 47.20
C LYS A 240 70.41 -93.43 46.68
N GLN A 241 69.73 -93.18 45.55
CA GLN A 241 68.36 -93.51 45.10
C GLN A 241 67.24 -92.77 45.85
N GLY A 242 66.30 -92.20 45.07
CA GLY A 242 65.08 -91.50 45.48
C GLY A 242 65.01 -90.09 44.85
N SER A 243 64.46 -89.90 43.63
CA SER A 243 63.02 -89.86 43.22
C SER A 243 62.43 -88.44 43.35
N HIS A 244 62.11 -87.75 42.23
CA HIS A 244 60.74 -87.54 41.66
C HIS A 244 59.84 -86.63 42.54
N GLU A 245 59.04 -85.67 42.06
CA GLU A 245 58.34 -85.43 40.77
C GLU A 245 58.29 -83.90 40.44
N GLN A 246 58.32 -83.45 39.17
CA GLN A 246 57.18 -83.01 38.31
C GLN A 246 56.30 -81.86 38.88
N THR A 247 55.71 -80.93 38.11
CA THR A 247 55.21 -80.95 36.71
C THR A 247 55.40 -79.63 35.92
N SER A 248 55.20 -79.73 34.60
CA SER A 248 54.99 -78.68 33.57
C SER A 248 53.50 -78.18 33.60
N PRO A 249 52.87 -77.41 32.65
CA PRO A 249 53.32 -77.05 31.29
C PRO A 249 52.94 -75.66 30.70
N GLN A 250 53.41 -75.46 29.46
CA GLN A 250 52.91 -74.53 28.42
C GLN A 250 51.39 -74.69 28.10
N ASN A 251 50.71 -73.64 27.60
CA ASN A 251 50.26 -73.53 26.18
C ASN A 251 49.21 -72.41 25.84
N HIS A 252 49.40 -71.81 24.65
CA HIS A 252 48.46 -71.39 23.58
C HIS A 252 47.14 -70.57 23.76
N HIS A 253 47.13 -69.40 23.07
CA HIS A 253 46.17 -68.88 22.03
C HIS A 253 44.66 -68.58 22.24
N THR A 254 44.15 -67.78 21.27
CA THR A 254 42.76 -67.29 20.99
C THR A 254 42.15 -66.26 21.97
N HIS A 255 41.43 -65.17 21.61
CA HIS A 255 40.62 -64.68 20.46
C HIS A 255 39.08 -64.82 20.62
N TRP A 256 38.36 -63.80 20.13
CA TRP A 256 36.89 -63.56 20.03
C TRP A 256 36.14 -62.69 21.07
N HIS A 257 35.15 -61.96 20.54
CA HIS A 257 34.12 -61.09 21.16
C HIS A 257 33.11 -61.89 22.04
N THR A 258 32.19 -61.34 22.85
CA THR A 258 30.95 -60.63 22.41
C THR A 258 30.00 -60.26 23.60
N GLN A 259 29.55 -58.99 23.66
CA GLN A 259 28.26 -58.40 24.16
C GLN A 259 27.57 -58.71 25.53
N SER A 260 26.81 -57.67 25.97
CA SER A 260 25.55 -57.67 26.76
C SER A 260 25.63 -57.85 28.29
N ARG A 261 24.82 -57.17 29.14
CA ARG A 261 23.72 -56.19 28.92
C ARG A 261 23.33 -55.43 30.22
N GLN A 262 22.71 -54.24 30.07
CA GLN A 262 21.81 -53.52 31.02
C GLN A 262 22.45 -52.96 32.32
N ALA A 263 22.19 -51.72 32.79
CA ALA A 263 21.48 -50.52 32.26
C ALA A 263 22.01 -49.26 33.05
N ALA A 264 21.47 -48.04 33.11
CA ALA A 264 20.20 -47.43 32.67
C ALA A 264 20.27 -45.87 32.61
N VAL A 265 19.15 -45.21 32.23
CA VAL A 265 18.68 -43.84 32.58
C VAL A 265 19.66 -42.66 32.45
N ARG A 266 19.63 -41.97 31.28
CA ARG A 266 19.13 -40.58 31.03
C ARG A 266 20.05 -39.47 31.58
N HIS A 267 20.31 -38.34 30.89
CA HIS A 267 19.83 -37.78 29.61
C HIS A 267 21.05 -37.08 28.89
N SER A 268 21.02 -36.29 27.80
CA SER A 268 20.01 -35.35 27.24
C SER A 268 19.96 -35.38 25.69
N ARG A 269 20.28 -34.27 24.98
CA ARG A 269 20.14 -34.06 23.53
C ARG A 269 21.14 -33.05 22.95
N SER A 270 21.73 -33.41 21.81
CA SER A 270 22.16 -32.51 20.73
C SER A 270 21.71 -33.15 19.42
N THR A 271 21.26 -32.39 18.43
CA THR A 271 20.92 -32.94 17.09
C THR A 271 21.00 -31.81 16.05
N ASN A 272 21.65 -32.09 14.93
CA ASN A 272 21.89 -31.17 13.82
C ASN A 272 21.83 -31.98 12.50
N HIS A 273 21.71 -31.29 11.35
CA HIS A 273 21.46 -31.76 9.95
C HIS A 273 20.08 -31.28 9.42
N HIS A 274 19.88 -30.92 8.14
CA HIS A 274 20.70 -31.09 6.92
C HIS A 274 20.37 -30.03 5.84
N PHE A 275 20.97 -30.20 4.64
CA PHE A 275 20.84 -29.41 3.40
C PHE A 275 19.95 -30.17 2.38
N GLU A 276 19.28 -29.60 1.37
CA GLU A 276 19.01 -28.19 0.97
C GLU A 276 17.86 -28.14 -0.08
N ASN A 277 17.10 -27.02 -0.15
CA ASN A 277 16.37 -26.50 -1.34
C ASN A 277 15.27 -27.36 -2.06
N PRO A 278 14.44 -26.80 -2.99
CA PRO A 278 13.94 -25.41 -3.16
C PRO A 278 12.41 -25.31 -3.53
N GLN A 279 11.93 -24.07 -3.75
CA GLN A 279 10.64 -23.65 -4.38
C GLN A 279 9.34 -23.86 -3.53
N SER A 280 8.39 -22.93 -3.42
CA SER A 280 7.81 -22.07 -4.47
C SER A 280 7.06 -20.81 -3.95
N SER A 281 6.84 -19.86 -4.87
CA SER A 281 5.73 -18.89 -4.97
C SER A 281 5.17 -18.19 -3.71
N PHE A 282 5.43 -16.89 -3.59
CA PHE A 282 4.59 -15.94 -2.86
C PHE A 282 3.81 -15.09 -3.89
N HIS A 283 2.51 -15.32 -4.02
CA HIS A 283 1.59 -14.36 -4.62
C HIS A 283 1.02 -13.47 -3.50
N SER A 284 0.89 -12.17 -3.77
CA SER A 284 0.22 -11.22 -2.89
C SER A 284 -1.04 -10.71 -3.59
N ASP A 285 -2.20 -11.19 -3.16
CA ASP A 285 -3.50 -10.60 -3.51
C ASP A 285 -4.11 -9.95 -2.27
N HIS A 286 -4.48 -8.67 -2.40
CA HIS A 286 -5.24 -7.92 -1.41
C HIS A 286 -6.73 -7.95 -1.77
N ALA A 287 -7.57 -8.55 -0.93
CA ALA A 287 -9.01 -8.28 -0.90
C ALA A 287 -9.64 -8.77 0.42
N SER A 288 -10.77 -8.16 0.80
CA SER A 288 -11.55 -8.37 2.04
C SER A 288 -10.76 -8.14 3.35
N GLY A 289 -11.16 -7.25 4.25
CA GLY A 289 -12.45 -6.56 4.41
C GLY A 289 -13.13 -7.11 5.64
N ASP A 290 -13.04 -6.36 6.74
CA ASP A 290 -13.69 -6.69 8.00
C ASP A 290 -14.31 -5.40 8.56
N GLU A 291 -15.64 -5.41 8.70
CA GLU A 291 -16.43 -4.33 9.27
C GLU A 291 -16.46 -4.53 10.80
N SER A 292 -15.91 -3.58 11.53
CA SER A 292 -16.09 -3.44 12.99
C SER A 292 -15.90 -1.96 13.32
N ASP A 293 -16.97 -1.18 13.31
CA ASP A 293 -17.92 -1.07 14.43
C ASP A 293 -17.21 -0.53 15.69
N TRP A 294 -17.15 0.80 15.76
CA TRP A 294 -16.71 1.56 16.94
C TRP A 294 -17.75 2.61 17.26
N ASP A 295 -18.86 2.12 17.81
CA ASP A 295 -19.87 2.95 18.43
C ASP A 295 -19.36 3.55 19.77
N ALA A 296 -19.92 4.70 20.12
CA ALA A 296 -19.94 5.32 21.45
C ALA A 296 -18.70 5.24 22.38
N PHE A 297 -17.93 6.33 22.45
CA PHE A 297 -17.43 6.82 23.74
C PHE A 297 -17.78 8.29 23.97
N SER A 298 -18.82 8.48 24.77
CA SER A 298 -19.24 9.75 25.34
C SER A 298 -18.13 10.33 26.22
N HIS A 299 -17.73 11.58 25.99
CA HIS A 299 -16.99 12.33 26.99
C HIS A 299 -17.84 13.46 27.55
N GLU A 300 -18.40 13.17 28.73
CA GLU A 300 -19.18 14.08 29.55
C GLU A 300 -18.35 15.32 29.94
N GLU A 301 -19.05 16.44 29.89
CA GLU A 301 -18.74 17.73 30.50
C GLU A 301 -17.96 17.66 31.82
N THR A 302 -16.84 18.39 31.93
CA THR A 302 -16.26 18.77 33.24
C THR A 302 -15.96 20.26 33.27
N ARG A 303 -16.96 21.07 33.62
CA ARG A 303 -16.75 22.46 34.03
C ARG A 303 -15.99 22.52 35.36
N ARG A 304 -14.97 23.38 35.46
CA ARG A 304 -14.67 24.09 36.73
C ARG A 304 -14.30 25.56 36.47
N PRO A 305 -14.60 26.49 37.41
CA PRO A 305 -14.57 27.93 37.14
C PRO A 305 -13.49 28.70 37.93
N SER A 306 -13.48 30.04 37.75
CA SER A 306 -12.86 31.06 38.63
C SER A 306 -11.31 31.17 38.54
N THR A 307 -10.64 32.31 38.79
CA THR A 307 -11.06 33.67 39.24
C THR A 307 -10.01 34.71 38.82
N THR A 308 -10.41 35.91 38.34
CA THR A 308 -9.57 37.13 38.39
C THR A 308 -10.46 38.38 38.52
N PRO A 309 -10.20 39.32 39.45
CA PRO A 309 -11.12 40.42 39.76
C PRO A 309 -10.93 41.68 38.91
N GLN A 310 -12.00 42.48 38.76
CA GLN A 310 -11.94 43.87 38.29
C GLN A 310 -11.46 44.84 39.38
N LEU A 311 -10.88 45.95 38.96
CA LEU A 311 -11.02 47.26 39.60
C LEU A 311 -11.63 48.24 38.58
N SER A 312 -12.64 48.98 39.01
CA SER A 312 -13.33 50.08 38.29
C SER A 312 -12.95 51.43 38.98
N PRO A 313 -13.59 52.63 38.76
CA PRO A 313 -14.69 53.00 37.83
C PRO A 313 -14.58 54.41 37.17
N HIS A 314 -15.64 54.79 36.42
CA HIS A 314 -16.08 56.15 35.99
C HIS A 314 -15.26 56.86 34.87
N VAL A 315 -15.83 57.67 33.96
CA VAL A 315 -17.11 58.44 33.94
C VAL A 315 -17.81 58.34 32.54
N SER A 316 -19.15 58.46 32.48
CA SER A 316 -20.02 58.48 31.27
C SER A 316 -20.39 59.95 30.85
N PRO A 317 -21.48 60.29 30.10
CA PRO A 317 -22.32 59.57 29.13
C PRO A 317 -22.66 60.35 27.83
N SER A 318 -22.98 59.64 26.72
CA SER A 318 -24.00 59.98 25.68
C SER A 318 -23.77 59.11 24.44
N GLY A 319 -24.74 58.51 23.75
CA GLY A 319 -26.19 58.43 24.00
C GLY A 319 -26.90 57.68 22.85
N GLN A 320 -28.19 57.43 23.02
CA GLN A 320 -29.16 56.97 21.99
C GLN A 320 -29.00 55.56 21.41
N TYR A 321 -29.84 54.67 21.96
CA TYR A 321 -30.35 53.45 21.34
C TYR A 321 -31.07 53.75 20.01
N TYR A 322 -30.87 52.89 19.01
CA TYR A 322 -31.97 52.24 18.31
C TYR A 322 -31.53 50.82 17.93
N ALA A 323 -32.33 49.83 18.31
CA ALA A 323 -32.17 48.45 17.84
C ALA A 323 -33.15 48.22 16.69
N ASP A 324 -32.70 47.62 15.60
CA ASP A 324 -33.60 46.89 14.70
C ASP A 324 -32.92 45.56 14.30
N SER A 325 -33.38 44.47 14.91
CA SER A 325 -32.90 43.12 14.65
C SER A 325 -33.70 42.55 13.49
N ARG A 326 -33.12 42.55 12.28
CA ARG A 326 -33.70 41.83 11.14
C ARG A 326 -32.87 40.62 10.77
N SER A 327 -33.46 39.46 11.03
CA SER A 327 -33.05 38.17 10.46
C SER A 327 -33.02 38.28 8.94
N CYS A 328 -31.85 38.10 8.34
CA CYS A 328 -31.73 37.80 6.91
C CYS A 328 -31.72 36.28 6.73
N THR A 329 -32.88 35.72 6.42
CA THR A 329 -32.97 34.39 5.80
C THR A 329 -32.18 34.41 4.49
N ILE A 330 -31.17 33.56 4.39
CA ILE A 330 -30.42 33.35 3.14
C ILE A 330 -31.24 32.40 2.28
N ASP A 331 -32.02 32.95 1.35
CA ASP A 331 -32.62 32.16 0.28
C ASP A 331 -31.52 31.61 -0.63
N ILE A 332 -31.28 30.30 -0.54
CA ILE A 332 -30.44 29.57 -1.48
C ILE A 332 -31.27 29.30 -2.72
N GLN A 333 -31.27 30.25 -3.66
CA GLN A 333 -31.86 30.05 -4.98
C GLN A 333 -30.78 29.46 -5.91
N GLU A 334 -30.95 28.20 -6.31
CA GLU A 334 -30.01 27.49 -7.17
C GLU A 334 -29.79 28.21 -8.51
N PRO A 335 -28.54 28.31 -9.01
CA PRO A 335 -28.26 28.90 -10.31
C PRO A 335 -28.65 27.95 -11.44
N PRO A 336 -29.22 28.44 -12.56
CA PRO A 336 -29.51 27.62 -13.71
C PRO A 336 -28.22 27.14 -14.40
N MET A 337 -28.18 25.86 -14.76
CA MET A 337 -27.04 25.17 -15.38
C MET A 337 -26.57 25.84 -16.69
N PRO A 338 -25.26 25.88 -16.97
CA PRO A 338 -24.72 26.53 -18.16
C PRO A 338 -25.08 25.79 -19.46
N ALA A 339 -25.27 26.57 -20.53
CA ALA A 339 -25.55 26.05 -21.87
C ALA A 339 -24.41 25.19 -22.41
N LYS A 340 -24.77 24.18 -23.22
CA LYS A 340 -23.83 23.22 -23.80
C LYS A 340 -22.89 23.90 -24.79
N ARG A 341 -21.63 23.46 -24.81
CA ARG A 341 -20.70 23.74 -25.92
C ARG A 341 -21.05 22.78 -27.06
N ASP A 342 -21.18 23.30 -28.27
CA ASP A 342 -21.34 22.47 -29.46
C ASP A 342 -20.05 21.68 -29.72
N ILE A 343 -20.13 20.37 -29.52
CA ILE A 343 -19.22 19.39 -30.11
C ILE A 343 -20.07 18.68 -31.16
N GLY A 344 -19.74 18.87 -32.43
CA GLY A 344 -20.39 18.16 -33.52
C GLY A 344 -19.99 16.69 -33.48
N ASP A 345 -20.97 15.80 -33.35
CA ASP A 345 -20.83 14.36 -33.52
C ASP A 345 -22.16 13.82 -34.06
N ASP A 346 -22.12 13.11 -35.19
CA ASP A 346 -23.30 12.66 -35.93
C ASP A 346 -24.02 11.54 -35.19
N THR A 347 -25.07 11.87 -34.43
CA THR A 347 -25.98 10.87 -33.84
C THR A 347 -27.45 11.26 -33.90
N ASP A 348 -28.25 10.41 -34.55
CA ASP A 348 -29.70 10.39 -34.70
C ASP A 348 -30.52 11.40 -33.86
N THR A 349 -31.10 12.40 -34.54
CA THR A 349 -32.10 13.31 -33.96
C THR A 349 -33.45 12.60 -33.79
N TYR A 350 -33.57 11.74 -32.77
CA TYR A 350 -34.85 11.10 -32.41
C TYR A 350 -35.81 12.13 -31.79
N THR A 351 -36.77 12.60 -32.58
CA THR A 351 -37.80 13.59 -32.19
C THR A 351 -39.04 12.96 -31.54
N GLY A 352 -38.93 11.74 -31.03
CA GLY A 352 -40.04 11.03 -30.38
C GLY A 352 -40.47 11.64 -29.04
N PRO A 353 -41.68 11.33 -28.55
CA PRO A 353 -42.21 11.88 -27.30
C PRO A 353 -41.28 11.59 -26.11
N PRO A 354 -41.08 12.59 -25.21
CA PRO A 354 -40.15 12.45 -24.09
C PRO A 354 -40.54 11.34 -23.09
N ASP A 355 -41.80 10.92 -23.09
CA ASP A 355 -42.34 9.94 -22.13
C ASP A 355 -42.10 8.47 -22.54
N THR A 356 -41.42 8.24 -23.67
CA THR A 356 -40.98 6.89 -24.08
C THR A 356 -39.75 6.43 -23.30
N GLU A 357 -39.65 5.12 -23.03
CA GLU A 357 -38.49 4.53 -22.34
C GLU A 357 -37.17 4.80 -23.07
N LEU A 358 -37.18 4.69 -24.40
CA LEU A 358 -36.07 5.08 -25.28
C LEU A 358 -35.67 6.56 -25.08
N GLY A 359 -36.65 7.46 -25.01
CA GLY A 359 -36.42 8.88 -24.71
C GLY A 359 -35.83 9.12 -23.31
N ARG A 360 -36.19 8.29 -22.33
CA ARG A 360 -35.62 8.34 -20.97
C ARG A 360 -34.14 7.96 -20.97
N LEU A 361 -33.80 6.82 -21.58
CA LEU A 361 -32.43 6.31 -21.66
C LEU A 361 -31.48 7.27 -22.39
N ILE A 362 -31.94 7.88 -23.50
CA ILE A 362 -31.17 8.89 -24.25
C ILE A 362 -30.90 10.14 -23.37
N ARG A 363 -31.87 10.57 -22.53
CA ARG A 363 -31.66 11.68 -21.59
C ARG A 363 -30.68 11.33 -20.47
N GLU A 364 -30.81 10.14 -19.88
CA GLU A 364 -29.89 9.65 -18.83
C GLU A 364 -28.45 9.60 -19.34
N ARG A 365 -28.22 9.04 -20.54
CA ARG A 365 -26.92 9.06 -21.23
C ARG A 365 -26.38 10.48 -21.40
N LYS A 366 -27.22 11.40 -21.89
CA LYS A 366 -26.85 12.80 -22.14
C LYS A 366 -26.53 13.56 -20.85
N LEU A 367 -27.17 13.22 -19.73
CA LEU A 367 -26.87 13.78 -18.41
C LEU A 367 -25.54 13.26 -17.85
N LEU A 368 -25.28 11.96 -17.96
CA LEU A 368 -24.02 11.36 -17.49
C LEU A 368 -22.81 11.92 -18.24
N LEU A 369 -22.87 12.03 -19.57
CA LEU A 369 -21.81 12.65 -20.36
C LEU A 369 -21.69 14.16 -20.08
N ALA A 370 -22.81 14.87 -19.88
CA ALA A 370 -22.79 16.30 -19.52
C ALA A 370 -22.24 16.58 -18.11
N SER A 371 -22.24 15.59 -17.21
CA SER A 371 -21.64 15.71 -15.88
C SER A 371 -20.11 15.80 -15.90
N GLY A 372 -19.47 15.33 -16.98
CA GLY A 372 -18.01 15.23 -17.09
C GLY A 372 -17.36 14.17 -16.21
N ALA A 373 -18.11 13.49 -15.33
CA ALA A 373 -17.61 12.41 -14.47
C ALA A 373 -17.55 11.04 -15.19
N TYR A 374 -18.19 10.92 -16.36
CA TYR A 374 -18.26 9.70 -17.16
C TYR A 374 -17.89 10.03 -18.61
N ASP A 375 -17.01 9.21 -19.19
CA ASP A 375 -16.63 9.28 -20.60
C ASP A 375 -17.42 8.27 -21.45
N THR A 376 -17.19 8.25 -22.76
CA THR A 376 -17.84 7.31 -23.69
C THR A 376 -17.38 5.86 -23.52
N GLN A 377 -16.27 5.61 -22.81
CA GLN A 377 -15.76 4.26 -22.53
C GLN A 377 -16.28 3.69 -21.21
N SER A 378 -16.85 4.53 -20.33
CA SER A 378 -17.38 4.14 -19.05
C SER A 378 -18.44 3.04 -19.18
N TYR A 379 -18.35 2.03 -18.31
CA TYR A 379 -19.26 0.89 -18.25
C TYR A 379 -20.73 1.31 -18.23
N LEU A 380 -21.07 2.35 -17.44
CA LEU A 380 -22.43 2.86 -17.30
C LEU A 380 -22.97 3.48 -18.60
N VAL A 381 -22.13 4.23 -19.33
CA VAL A 381 -22.51 4.82 -20.63
C VAL A 381 -22.66 3.73 -21.70
N ARG A 382 -21.77 2.73 -21.68
CA ARG A 382 -21.84 1.58 -22.60
C ARG A 382 -23.06 0.69 -22.38
N GLU A 383 -23.48 0.49 -21.14
CA GLU A 383 -24.69 -0.29 -20.84
C GLU A 383 -25.97 0.50 -21.21
N LEU A 384 -25.97 1.83 -21.04
CA LEU A 384 -27.03 2.68 -21.59
C LEU A 384 -27.08 2.61 -23.13
N ASP A 385 -25.94 2.65 -23.82
CA ASP A 385 -25.90 2.48 -25.28
C ASP A 385 -26.42 1.11 -25.72
N ARG A 386 -26.15 0.06 -24.95
CA ARG A 386 -26.75 -1.27 -25.17
C ARG A 386 -28.28 -1.24 -24.99
N LEU A 387 -28.77 -0.65 -23.90
CA LEU A 387 -30.21 -0.58 -23.60
C LEU A 387 -30.97 0.30 -24.61
N ILE A 388 -30.37 1.40 -25.06
CA ILE A 388 -30.90 2.25 -26.14
C ILE A 388 -31.05 1.43 -27.43
N ASN A 389 -30.03 0.64 -27.80
CA ASN A 389 -30.11 -0.20 -29.00
C ASN A 389 -31.20 -1.28 -28.88
N VAL A 390 -31.28 -1.99 -27.75
CA VAL A 390 -32.32 -3.01 -27.51
C VAL A 390 -33.73 -2.42 -27.51
N THR A 391 -33.94 -1.28 -26.85
CA THR A 391 -35.25 -0.61 -26.84
C THR A 391 -35.61 -0.03 -28.21
N LYS A 392 -34.65 0.52 -28.97
CA LYS A 392 -34.83 0.96 -30.36
C LYS A 392 -35.28 -0.21 -31.24
N THR A 393 -34.61 -1.37 -31.19
CA THR A 393 -35.03 -2.56 -31.95
C THR A 393 -36.40 -3.08 -31.52
N ASN A 394 -36.76 -3.04 -30.23
CA ASN A 394 -38.08 -3.46 -29.77
C ASN A 394 -39.19 -2.53 -30.28
N VAL A 395 -38.96 -1.21 -30.27
CA VAL A 395 -39.90 -0.22 -30.83
C VAL A 395 -40.06 -0.43 -32.34
N GLU A 396 -38.97 -0.63 -33.07
CA GLU A 396 -38.99 -0.92 -34.52
C GLU A 396 -39.77 -2.22 -34.83
N HIS A 397 -39.54 -3.29 -34.06
CA HIS A 397 -40.30 -4.54 -34.17
C HIS A 397 -41.80 -4.37 -33.86
N HIS A 398 -42.17 -3.66 -32.79
CA HIS A 398 -43.57 -3.39 -32.48
C HIS A 398 -44.25 -2.51 -33.54
N SER A 399 -43.52 -1.56 -34.14
CA SER A 399 -44.03 -0.72 -35.24
C SER A 399 -44.16 -1.45 -36.59
N SER A 400 -43.56 -2.63 -36.73
CA SER A 400 -43.68 -3.48 -37.93
C SER A 400 -44.76 -4.56 -37.81
N ILE A 401 -45.46 -4.64 -36.67
CA ILE A 401 -46.50 -5.65 -36.37
C ILE A 401 -47.89 -5.00 -36.27
N ALA A 402 -47.98 -3.67 -36.28
CA ALA A 402 -49.21 -2.87 -36.33
C ALA A 402 -49.48 -2.32 -37.74
#